data_AF-A0A9D6Y2F0-F1
#
_entry.id   AF-A0A9D6Y2F0-F1
#
_cell.length_a   1.000
_cell.length_b   1.000
_cell.length_c   1.000
_cell.angle_alpha   90.00
_cell.angle_beta   90.00
_cell.angle_gamma   90.00
#
_symmetry.space_group_name_H-M   'P 1'
#
loop_
_entity.id
_entity.type
_entity.pdbx_description
1 polymer ?
#
loop_
_entity_poly.entity_id
_entity_poly.type
_entity_poly.pdbx_seq_one_letter_code
_entity_poly.pdbx_strand_id
1 'polypeptide(L)' 'MLRYAGQLTTRAAVDDALHAELQAHLSSREIVELVATVATANFTNRINGALAIEPER' A
#
# COMPACT_ATOMS: atom_id res chain seq x y z
N MET A 1 3.70 3.86 -9.33
CA MET A 1 2.65 3.58 -8.34
C MET A 1 2.48 2.09 -8.01
N LEU A 2 2.13 1.20 -8.96
CA LEU A 2 1.85 -0.21 -8.64
C LEU A 2 3.02 -0.96 -7.97
N ARG A 3 4.26 -0.76 -8.46
CA ARG A 3 5.48 -1.31 -7.84
C ARG A 3 5.67 -0.84 -6.39
N TYR A 4 5.36 0.44 -6.12
CA TYR A 4 5.44 1.04 -4.79
C TYR A 4 4.42 0.40 -3.83
N ALA A 5 3.17 0.24 -4.26
CA ALA A 5 2.13 -0.45 -3.50
C ALA A 5 2.50 -1.93 -3.23
N GLY A 6 3.05 -2.63 -4.23
CA GLY A 6 3.48 -4.03 -4.06
C GLY A 6 4.56 -4.21 -2.99
N GLN A 7 5.53 -3.29 -2.91
CA GLN A 7 6.53 -3.30 -1.86
C GLN A 7 5.93 -2.99 -0.47
N LEU A 8 5.04 -2.00 -0.37
CA LEU A 8 4.33 -1.73 0.90
C LEU A 8 3.52 -2.94 1.39
N THR A 9 2.86 -3.68 0.49
CA THR A 9 2.10 -4.88 0.85
C THR A 9 2.98 -6.02 1.33
N THR A 10 4.13 -6.26 0.71
CA THR A 10 4.96 -7.44 1.00
C THR A 10 5.93 -7.24 2.15
N ARG A 11 6.48 -6.03 2.31
CA ARG A 11 7.56 -5.76 3.27
C ARG A 11 7.36 -4.56 4.17
N ALA A 12 6.23 -3.85 4.04
CA ALA A 12 5.94 -2.62 4.78
C ALA A 12 7.01 -1.52 4.65
N ALA A 13 7.82 -1.58 3.60
CA ALA A 13 8.90 -0.64 3.29
C ALA A 13 8.98 -0.43 1.77
N VAL A 14 9.59 0.67 1.35
CA VAL A 14 9.83 1.00 -0.07
C VAL A 14 11.30 1.39 -0.27
N ASP A 15 11.87 1.10 -1.43
CA ASP A 15 13.27 1.40 -1.71
C ASP A 15 13.39 2.89 -1.95
N ASP A 16 14.44 3.51 -1.43
CA ASP A 16 14.64 4.95 -1.54
C ASP A 16 14.63 5.42 -3.00
N ALA A 17 15.23 4.66 -3.91
CA ALA A 17 15.22 4.95 -5.34
C ALA A 17 13.80 4.95 -5.93
N LEU A 18 12.95 4.02 -5.50
CA LEU A 18 11.57 3.94 -5.95
C LEU A 18 10.70 5.05 -5.32
N HIS A 19 10.99 5.42 -4.08
CA HIS A 19 10.33 6.55 -3.44
C HIS A 19 10.68 7.88 -4.13
N ALA A 20 11.95 8.09 -4.47
CA ALA A 20 12.41 9.26 -5.22
C ALA A 20 11.79 9.34 -6.62
N GLU A 21 11.70 8.21 -7.34
CA GLU A 21 10.99 8.13 -8.62
C GLU A 21 9.51 8.53 -8.49
N LEU A 22 8.86 8.10 -7.41
CA LEU A 22 7.46 8.43 -7.18
C LEU A 22 7.25 9.91 -6.83
N GLN A 23 8.18 10.52 -6.10
CA GLN A 23 8.18 11.96 -5.80
C GLN A 23 8.32 12.84 -7.06
N ALA A 24 8.86 12.32 -8.16
CA ALA A 24 8.89 13.04 -9.43
C ALA A 24 7.51 13.16 -10.11
N HIS A 25 6.53 12.36 -9.66
CA HIS A 25 5.20 12.28 -10.26
C HIS A 25 4.06 12.62 -9.30
N LEU A 26 4.28 12.48 -8.00
CA LEU A 26 3.29 12.71 -6.96
C LEU A 26 3.84 13.68 -5.92
N SER A 27 2.97 14.55 -5.43
CA SER A 27 3.25 15.36 -4.24
C SER A 27 3.37 14.48 -3.00
N SER A 28 4.02 15.01 -1.95
CA SER A 28 4.12 14.34 -0.65
C SER A 28 2.74 13.99 -0.08
N ARG A 29 1.72 14.82 -0.32
CA ARG A 29 0.34 14.55 0.09
C ARG A 29 -0.21 13.30 -0.61
N GLU A 30 -0.11 13.23 -1.92
CA GLU A 30 -0.59 12.09 -2.72
C GLU A 30 0.15 10.79 -2.35
N ILE A 31 1.43 10.89 -1.99
CA ILE A 31 2.21 9.74 -1.48
C ILE A 31 1.67 9.27 -0.12
N VAL A 32 1.37 10.18 0.80
CA VAL A 32 0.76 9.83 2.09
C VAL A 32 -0.60 9.17 1.89
N GLU A 33 -1.43 9.71 0.99
CA GLU A 33 -2.73 9.12 0.64
C GLU A 33 -2.56 7.69 0.09
N LEU A 34 -1.63 7.50 -0.86
CA LEU A 34 -1.31 6.18 -1.40
C LEU A 34 -0.89 5.18 -0.30
N VAL A 35 0.01 5.60 0.59
CA VAL A 35 0.48 4.77 1.71
C VAL A 35 -0.69 4.40 2.63
N ALA A 36 -1.55 5.37 2.98
CA ALA A 36 -2.70 5.15 3.84
C ALA A 36 -3.71 4.18 3.21
N THR A 37 -3.98 4.31 1.91
CA THR A 37 -4.84 3.38 1.16
C THR A 37 -4.29 1.97 1.20
N VAL A 38 -3.00 1.77 0.89
CA VAL A 38 -2.36 0.46 0.89
C VAL A 38 -2.32 -0.13 2.30
N ALA A 39 -2.01 0.67 3.32
CA ALA A 39 -1.99 0.24 4.72
C ALA A 39 -3.38 -0.22 5.19
N THR A 40 -4.42 0.52 4.85
CA THR A 40 -5.81 0.16 5.17
C THR A 40 -6.21 -1.16 4.52
N ALA A 41 -5.91 -1.33 3.22
CA ALA A 41 -6.17 -2.58 2.51
C ALA A 41 -5.38 -3.76 3.13
N ASN A 42 -4.12 -3.56 3.50
CA ASN A 42 -3.33 -4.60 4.16
C ASN A 42 -3.88 -4.95 5.55
N PHE A 43 -4.44 -3.99 6.28
CA PHE A 43 -5.08 -4.21 7.57
C PHE A 43 -6.38 -5.02 7.41
N THR A 44 -7.27 -4.62 6.50
CA THR A 44 -8.53 -5.35 6.25
C THR A 44 -8.26 -6.75 5.71
N ASN A 45 -7.29 -6.93 4.81
CA ASN A 45 -6.89 -8.25 4.31
C ASN A 45 -6.42 -9.17 5.44
N ARG A 46 -5.69 -8.65 6.44
CA ARG A 46 -5.27 -9.44 7.61
C ARG A 46 -6.45 -9.86 8.47
N ILE A 47 -7.42 -8.98 8.71
CA ILE A 47 -8.64 -9.31 9.45
C ILE A 47 -9.43 -10.37 8.70
N ASN A 48 -9.70 -10.15 7.41
CA ASN A 48 -10.49 -11.06 6.60
C ASN A 48 -9.83 -12.44 6.51
N GLY A 49 -8.51 -12.50 6.30
CA GLY A 49 -7.75 -13.74 6.29
C GLY A 49 -7.75 -14.46 7.64
N ALA A 50 -7.62 -13.73 8.76
CA ALA A 50 -7.62 -14.32 10.10
C ALA A 50 -8.99 -14.88 10.51
N LEU A 51 -10.08 -14.28 10.02
CA LEU A 51 -11.45 -14.66 10.35
C LEU A 51 -12.14 -15.51 9.26
N ALA A 52 -11.42 -15.87 8.19
CA ALA A 52 -11.96 -16.56 7.01
C ALA A 52 -13.23 -15.88 6.45
N ILE A 53 -13.25 -14.54 6.43
CA ILE A 53 -14.36 -13.76 5.90
C ILE A 53 -14.28 -13.81 4.38
N GLU A 54 -15.33 -14.35 3.75
CA GLU A 54 -15.50 -14.31 2.31
C GLU A 54 -16.21 -13.02 1.85
N PRO A 55 -15.90 -12.48 0.66
CA PRO A 55 -16.64 -11.36 0.10
C PRO A 55 -18.11 -11.74 -0.12
N GLU A 56 -19.02 -10.88 0.31
CA GLU A 56 -20.42 -10.97 -0.11
C GLU A 56 -20.50 -10.79 -1.63
N ARG A 57 -21.21 -11.69 -2.30
CA ARG A 57 -21.34 -11.74 -3.76
C ARG A 57 -22.20 -10.61 -4.33
#